data_AF-A0A7Z6SQJ4-F1
#
_entry.id   AF-A0A7Z6SQJ4-F1
#
_cell.length_a   1.000
_cell.length_b   1.000
_cell.length_c   1.000
_cell.angle_alpha   90.00
_cell.angle_beta   90.00
_cell.angle_gamma   90.00
#
_symmetry.space_group_name_H-M   'P 1'
#
loop_
_entity.id
_entity.type
_entity.pdbx_description
1 polymer ?
#
loop_
_entity_poly.entity_id
_entity_poly.type
_entity_poly.pdbx_seq_one_letter_code
_entity_poly.pdbx_strand_id
1 'polypeptide(L)'
;LHAKNEKADILDGVKVVTSGPSVKDRTSTPKEPKEKESKFKLAFGFKDKDMTSFEIVAEAYTLGERKSRLGVLMSPMFFEGKGAAATAIIITALAHAKDLNKHSDAEWSAMLESRNTDECGYDTFDYMDRVGTTLFCGVIKAYAEGREEFNDNFNDFSPSGFWATTLPKNKNEALFIAQLLCDGGINKYGLSCAGLTANLLADNLGGYGLRDEGDEDLDKAETEAENLEN
;
A
#
# COMPACT_ATOMS: atom_id res chain seq x y z
N LEU A 1 10.76 -60.78 25.17
CA LEU A 1 9.43 -60.20 24.81
C LEU A 1 9.28 -58.89 25.56
N HIS A 2 9.61 -57.76 24.93
CA HIS A 2 9.43 -56.43 25.51
C HIS A 2 8.14 -55.82 24.98
N ALA A 3 7.20 -55.53 25.88
CA ALA A 3 5.95 -54.84 25.60
C ALA A 3 6.22 -53.37 25.26
N LYS A 4 5.61 -52.88 24.18
CA LYS A 4 5.74 -51.50 23.70
C LYS A 4 4.47 -50.72 24.05
N ASN A 5 4.72 -49.55 24.64
CA ASN A 5 3.85 -48.42 24.97
C ASN A 5 2.59 -48.25 24.10
N GLU A 6 1.42 -48.13 24.73
CA GLU A 6 0.22 -47.50 24.15
C GLU A 6 -0.08 -46.20 24.93
N LYS A 7 0.12 -45.06 24.28
CA LYS A 7 -0.58 -43.80 24.60
C LYS A 7 -1.42 -43.47 23.37
N ALA A 8 -2.72 -43.66 23.48
CA ALA A 8 -3.67 -43.23 22.47
C ALA A 8 -3.71 -41.69 22.46
N ASP A 9 -3.40 -41.11 21.30
CA ASP A 9 -3.46 -39.67 21.05
C ASP A 9 -4.87 -39.28 20.61
N ILE A 10 -5.38 -38.18 21.16
CA ILE A 10 -6.82 -37.81 21.19
C ILE A 10 -7.24 -37.13 19.88
N LEU A 11 -6.51 -37.36 18.78
CA LEU A 11 -6.61 -36.58 17.55
C LEU A 11 -6.91 -37.40 16.30
N ASP A 12 -7.20 -38.71 16.44
CA ASP A 12 -7.37 -39.63 15.31
C ASP A 12 -8.69 -39.47 14.52
N GLY A 13 -9.31 -38.29 14.56
CA GLY A 13 -10.60 -38.01 13.93
C GLY A 13 -10.84 -36.58 13.44
N VAL A 14 -9.89 -35.64 13.58
CA VAL A 14 -10.07 -34.27 13.07
C VAL A 14 -9.48 -34.15 11.68
N LYS A 15 -10.35 -34.20 10.67
CA LYS A 15 -10.01 -33.87 9.28
C LYS A 15 -9.67 -32.36 9.18
N VAL A 16 -8.39 -32.02 9.32
CA VAL A 16 -7.89 -30.68 9.02
C VAL A 16 -8.00 -30.49 7.51
N VAL A 17 -8.90 -29.62 7.08
CA VAL A 17 -8.98 -29.11 5.71
C VAL A 17 -7.79 -28.16 5.52
N THR A 18 -6.65 -28.70 5.11
CA THR A 18 -5.52 -27.90 4.65
C THR A 18 -5.76 -27.46 3.20
N SER A 19 -6.28 -26.25 3.00
CA SER A 19 -6.24 -25.61 1.68
C SER A 19 -6.07 -24.11 1.84
N GLY A 20 -4.82 -23.71 2.04
CA GLY A 20 -4.32 -22.35 1.90
C GLY A 20 -2.82 -22.42 1.64
N PRO A 21 -2.29 -21.82 0.56
CA PRO A 21 -0.85 -21.81 0.30
C PRO A 21 -0.08 -21.24 1.50
N SER A 22 0.99 -21.93 1.89
CA SER A 22 1.86 -21.52 2.98
C SER A 22 2.58 -20.23 2.64
N VAL A 23 2.86 -19.41 3.66
CA VAL A 23 3.50 -18.07 3.58
C VAL A 23 4.83 -18.08 2.80
N LYS A 24 5.44 -19.24 2.55
CA LYS A 24 6.67 -19.39 1.75
C LYS A 24 6.46 -19.32 0.23
N ASP A 25 5.25 -19.52 -0.27
CA ASP A 25 4.96 -19.49 -1.72
C ASP A 25 4.61 -18.07 -2.24
N ARG A 26 4.60 -17.05 -1.38
CA ARG A 26 4.33 -15.65 -1.76
C ARG A 26 5.58 -14.81 -2.06
N THR A 27 6.77 -15.39 -1.93
CA THR A 27 8.06 -14.72 -2.22
C THR A 27 8.64 -15.03 -3.59
N SER A 28 7.90 -15.65 -4.51
CA SER A 28 8.33 -15.67 -5.91
C SER A 28 8.01 -14.33 -6.56
N THR A 29 9.05 -13.58 -6.91
CA THR A 29 9.00 -12.49 -7.90
C THR A 29 8.12 -12.89 -9.08
N PRO A 30 7.09 -12.11 -9.45
CA PRO A 30 6.33 -12.38 -10.66
C PRO A 30 7.27 -12.23 -11.86
N LYS A 31 7.56 -13.33 -12.56
CA LYS A 31 8.08 -13.27 -13.93
C LYS A 31 6.94 -12.79 -14.82
N GLU A 32 7.11 -11.56 -15.34
CA GLU A 32 6.37 -10.91 -16.44
C GLU A 32 4.83 -10.90 -16.38
N PRO A 33 4.18 -9.71 -16.44
CA PRO A 33 2.75 -9.65 -16.73
C PRO A 33 2.54 -9.71 -18.25
N LYS A 34 2.12 -10.87 -18.74
CA LYS A 34 1.44 -10.95 -20.04
C LYS A 34 0.06 -10.28 -19.93
N GLU A 35 -0.14 -9.31 -20.82
CA GLU A 35 -1.43 -8.79 -21.31
C GLU A 35 -2.26 -7.88 -20.37
N LYS A 36 -2.16 -6.56 -20.62
CA LYS A 36 -3.23 -5.52 -20.62
C LYS A 36 -4.41 -5.59 -19.62
N GLU A 37 -4.20 -6.03 -18.39
CA GLU A 37 -5.10 -5.69 -17.28
C GLU A 37 -4.66 -4.36 -16.65
N SER A 38 -5.62 -3.55 -16.19
CA SER A 38 -5.38 -2.22 -15.65
C SER A 38 -4.26 -2.25 -14.60
N LYS A 39 -3.18 -1.50 -14.84
CA LYS A 39 -1.96 -1.47 -14.02
C LYS A 39 -2.20 -1.09 -12.54
N PHE A 40 -3.43 -0.67 -12.19
CA PHE A 40 -3.95 -0.51 -10.84
C PHE A 40 -5.27 -1.28 -10.74
N LYS A 41 -5.50 -2.00 -9.63
CA LYS A 41 -6.69 -2.84 -9.46
C LYS A 41 -7.94 -2.01 -9.21
N LEU A 42 -7.81 -0.93 -8.43
CA LEU A 42 -8.69 0.23 -8.44
C LEU A 42 -8.15 1.20 -9.49
N ALA A 43 -8.81 1.28 -10.65
CA ALA A 43 -8.37 2.10 -11.77
C ALA A 43 -8.48 3.61 -11.47
N PHE A 44 -7.51 4.18 -10.76
CA PHE A 44 -7.31 5.63 -10.69
C PHE A 44 -6.31 6.07 -11.75
N GLY A 45 -6.60 7.22 -12.38
CA GLY A 45 -5.74 7.86 -13.35
C GLY A 45 -5.42 9.27 -12.88
N PHE A 46 -4.16 9.67 -13.01
CA PHE A 46 -3.74 11.05 -12.81
C PHE A 46 -4.12 11.87 -14.05
N LYS A 47 -4.69 13.06 -13.82
CA LYS A 47 -5.11 13.95 -14.92
C LYS A 47 -3.87 14.65 -15.50
N ASP A 48 -3.89 15.01 -16.78
CA ASP A 48 -2.78 15.78 -17.36
C ASP A 48 -2.68 17.22 -16.84
N LYS A 49 -3.78 17.78 -16.28
CA LYS A 49 -3.90 19.16 -15.78
C LYS A 49 -4.92 19.24 -14.63
N ASP A 50 -4.87 20.35 -13.88
CA ASP A 50 -5.80 20.68 -12.78
C ASP A 50 -5.85 19.61 -11.68
N MET A 51 -4.70 19.00 -11.41
CA MET A 51 -4.51 18.06 -10.30
C MET A 51 -4.45 18.80 -8.97
N THR A 52 -5.00 18.16 -7.94
CA THR A 52 -4.73 18.59 -6.56
C THR A 52 -3.26 18.34 -6.20
N SER A 53 -2.79 19.03 -5.19
CA SER A 53 -1.44 18.87 -4.66
C SER A 53 -1.23 17.45 -4.14
N PHE A 54 -2.28 16.87 -3.54
CA PHE A 54 -2.34 15.45 -3.21
C PHE A 54 -2.13 14.58 -4.44
N GLU A 55 -2.91 14.81 -5.51
CA GLU A 55 -2.79 14.04 -6.75
C GLU A 55 -1.38 14.14 -7.33
N ILE A 56 -0.74 15.32 -7.29
CA ILE A 56 0.65 15.51 -7.78
C ILE A 56 1.65 14.65 -6.99
N VAL A 57 1.56 14.67 -5.66
CA VAL A 57 2.45 13.87 -4.80
C VAL A 57 2.17 12.37 -4.99
N ALA A 58 0.88 12.00 -5.07
CA ALA A 58 0.44 10.63 -5.33
C ALA A 58 0.94 10.11 -6.67
N GLU A 59 0.88 10.92 -7.73
CA GLU A 59 1.40 10.61 -9.05
C GLU A 59 2.91 10.41 -9.03
N ALA A 60 3.63 11.40 -8.51
CA ALA A 60 5.09 11.36 -8.45
C ALA A 60 5.59 10.15 -7.62
N TYR A 61 4.88 9.81 -6.54
CA TYR A 61 5.13 8.60 -5.75
C TYR A 61 4.83 7.32 -6.54
N THR A 62 3.73 7.28 -7.28
CA THR A 62 3.28 6.06 -7.97
C THR A 62 4.11 5.76 -9.22
N LEU A 63 4.39 6.80 -10.01
CA LEU A 63 5.07 6.70 -11.31
C LEU A 63 6.58 6.86 -11.21
N GLY A 64 7.10 7.46 -10.13
CA GLY A 64 8.53 7.71 -9.95
C GLY A 64 9.36 6.42 -9.89
N GLU A 65 10.65 6.54 -10.20
CA GLU A 65 11.63 5.48 -9.98
C GLU A 65 11.73 5.12 -8.51
N ARG A 66 11.90 3.84 -8.20
CA ARG A 66 11.91 3.33 -6.83
C ARG A 66 12.86 4.08 -5.90
N LYS A 67 14.09 4.34 -6.36
CA LYS A 67 15.11 5.08 -5.61
C LYS A 67 14.72 6.52 -5.29
N SER A 68 13.87 7.15 -6.11
CA SER A 68 13.47 8.55 -5.96
C SER A 68 12.20 8.75 -5.15
N ARG A 69 11.36 7.73 -4.98
CA ARG A 69 10.02 7.86 -4.37
C ARG A 69 10.04 8.38 -2.94
N LEU A 70 10.99 7.93 -2.12
CA LEU A 70 11.10 8.46 -0.75
C LEU A 70 11.50 9.94 -0.79
N GLY A 71 12.43 10.33 -1.68
CA GLY A 71 12.80 11.72 -1.90
C GLY A 71 11.62 12.59 -2.34
N VAL A 72 10.79 12.09 -3.25
CA VAL A 72 9.54 12.74 -3.70
C VAL A 72 8.60 12.98 -2.53
N LEU A 73 8.37 11.97 -1.67
CA LEU A 73 7.51 12.12 -0.49
C LEU A 73 8.10 13.13 0.51
N MET A 74 9.41 13.17 0.70
CA MET A 74 10.02 14.09 1.66
C MET A 74 10.00 15.56 1.19
N SER A 75 9.99 15.83 -0.12
CA SER A 75 10.08 17.18 -0.67
C SER A 75 9.00 18.14 -0.14
N PRO A 76 7.69 17.80 -0.15
CA PRO A 76 6.65 18.66 0.44
C PRO A 76 6.86 19.02 1.92
N MET A 77 7.55 18.17 2.70
CA MET A 77 7.76 18.43 4.14
C MET A 77 8.85 19.47 4.41
N PHE A 78 9.82 19.65 3.51
CA PHE A 78 10.95 20.57 3.72
C PHE A 78 10.73 21.95 3.09
N PHE A 79 9.85 22.06 2.11
CA PHE A 79 9.67 23.30 1.34
C PHE A 79 8.33 23.99 1.59
N GLU A 80 7.70 23.75 2.76
CA GLU A 80 6.35 24.25 3.12
C GLU A 80 5.34 24.03 1.96
N GLY A 81 5.49 22.89 1.29
CA GLY A 81 4.86 22.62 0.01
C GLY A 81 3.42 22.15 0.18
N LYS A 82 2.56 22.55 -0.75
CA LYS A 82 1.28 21.88 -0.93
C LYS A 82 1.53 20.38 -1.18
N GLY A 83 0.72 19.52 -0.56
CA GLY A 83 0.91 18.06 -0.62
C GLY A 83 1.58 17.42 0.61
N ALA A 84 1.93 18.20 1.64
CA ALA A 84 2.43 17.65 2.91
C ALA A 84 1.44 16.66 3.58
N ALA A 85 0.13 16.89 3.42
CA ALA A 85 -0.90 15.95 3.86
C ALA A 85 -0.78 14.60 3.13
N ALA A 86 -0.61 14.62 1.81
CA ALA A 86 -0.41 13.41 1.01
C ALA A 86 0.83 12.64 1.47
N THR A 87 1.94 13.33 1.68
CA THR A 87 3.16 12.72 2.23
C THR A 87 2.89 12.01 3.56
N ALA A 88 2.32 12.72 4.52
CA ALA A 88 2.08 12.18 5.87
C ALA A 88 1.20 10.93 5.82
N ILE A 89 0.16 10.97 5.00
CA ILE A 89 -0.78 9.86 4.80
C ILE A 89 -0.08 8.66 4.16
N ILE A 90 0.66 8.87 3.05
CA ILE A 90 1.36 7.81 2.33
C ILE A 90 2.42 7.15 3.22
N ILE A 91 3.26 7.95 3.90
CA ILE A 91 4.28 7.42 4.80
C ILE A 91 3.66 6.62 5.95
N THR A 92 2.55 7.10 6.50
CA THR A 92 1.84 6.38 7.58
C THR A 92 1.32 5.03 7.11
N ALA A 93 0.68 4.98 5.94
CA ALA A 93 0.21 3.72 5.37
C ALA A 93 1.38 2.76 5.08
N LEU A 94 2.49 3.27 4.55
CA LEU A 94 3.69 2.46 4.31
C LEU A 94 4.30 1.90 5.60
N ALA A 95 4.35 2.68 6.68
CA ALA A 95 4.84 2.22 7.97
C ALA A 95 4.02 1.05 8.54
N HIS A 96 2.73 1.00 8.19
CA HIS A 96 1.78 -0.02 8.63
C HIS A 96 1.39 -1.03 7.54
N ALA A 97 2.09 -1.04 6.40
CA ALA A 97 1.77 -1.82 5.21
C ALA A 97 1.44 -3.29 5.47
N LYS A 98 2.15 -3.93 6.39
CA LYS A 98 2.00 -5.36 6.72
C LYS A 98 0.69 -5.69 7.43
N ASP A 99 0.15 -4.72 8.14
CA ASP A 99 -1.02 -4.88 9.00
C ASP A 99 -2.29 -4.28 8.37
N LEU A 100 -2.15 -3.64 7.19
CA LEU A 100 -3.23 -3.24 6.29
C LEU A 100 -3.79 -4.46 5.52
N ASN A 101 -4.54 -4.25 4.43
CA ASN A 101 -5.21 -5.32 3.67
C ASN A 101 -6.26 -6.12 4.47
N LYS A 102 -7.16 -5.40 5.15
CA LYS A 102 -8.31 -6.03 5.85
C LYS A 102 -9.53 -6.22 4.94
N HIS A 103 -9.66 -5.39 3.90
CA HIS A 103 -10.73 -5.41 2.91
C HIS A 103 -10.15 -5.44 1.50
N SER A 104 -10.86 -6.13 0.60
CA SER A 104 -10.48 -6.34 -0.79
C SER A 104 -10.75 -5.11 -1.68
N ASP A 105 -10.07 -5.05 -2.82
CA ASP A 105 -10.27 -4.00 -3.83
C ASP A 105 -11.74 -3.88 -4.27
N ALA A 106 -12.43 -5.01 -4.37
CA ALA A 106 -13.84 -5.07 -4.78
C ALA A 106 -14.77 -4.44 -3.75
N GLU A 107 -14.53 -4.67 -2.45
CA GLU A 107 -15.29 -4.07 -1.36
C GLU A 107 -15.09 -2.55 -1.33
N TRP A 108 -13.84 -2.10 -1.47
CA TRP A 108 -13.50 -0.68 -1.58
C TRP A 108 -14.15 -0.01 -2.79
N SER A 109 -14.08 -0.65 -3.96
CA SER A 109 -14.68 -0.12 -5.19
C SER A 109 -16.20 0.00 -5.06
N ALA A 110 -16.87 -1.05 -4.56
CA ALA A 110 -18.32 -1.06 -4.37
C ALA A 110 -18.79 0.03 -3.40
N MET A 111 -18.08 0.22 -2.29
CA MET A 111 -18.38 1.30 -1.34
C MET A 111 -18.18 2.68 -1.97
N LEU A 112 -17.07 2.90 -2.67
CA LEU A 112 -16.79 4.18 -3.33
C LEU A 112 -17.76 4.53 -4.47
N GLU A 113 -18.34 3.53 -5.12
CA GLU A 113 -19.38 3.72 -6.15
C GLU A 113 -20.75 4.02 -5.57
N SER A 114 -21.08 3.46 -4.41
CA SER A 114 -22.40 3.59 -3.78
C SER A 114 -22.48 4.69 -2.71
N ARG A 115 -21.34 5.27 -2.29
CA ARG A 115 -21.29 6.28 -1.21
C ARG A 115 -22.04 7.57 -1.50
N ASN A 116 -22.57 8.17 -0.43
CA ASN A 116 -23.13 9.50 -0.46
C ASN A 116 -22.03 10.58 -0.35
N THR A 117 -21.69 11.22 -1.47
CA THR A 117 -20.64 12.25 -1.47
C THR A 117 -21.03 13.55 -0.76
N ASP A 118 -22.32 13.79 -0.50
CA ASP A 118 -22.78 15.01 0.17
C ASP A 118 -22.43 15.01 1.67
N GLU A 119 -22.20 13.83 2.24
CA GLU A 119 -21.81 13.63 3.65
C GLU A 119 -20.30 13.61 3.86
N CYS A 120 -19.48 13.68 2.79
CA CYS A 120 -18.03 13.71 2.91
C CYS A 120 -17.55 15.01 3.59
N GLY A 121 -16.69 14.87 4.61
CA GLY A 121 -16.17 16.02 5.37
C GLY A 121 -15.22 16.93 4.59
N TYR A 122 -14.63 16.43 3.49
CA TYR A 122 -13.69 17.17 2.65
C TYR A 122 -13.96 16.94 1.17
N ASP A 123 -13.79 17.99 0.35
CA ASP A 123 -13.78 17.83 -1.10
C ASP A 123 -12.47 17.19 -1.60
N THR A 124 -11.34 17.52 -0.95
CA THR A 124 -9.98 17.04 -1.22
C THR A 124 -9.16 17.02 0.06
N PHE A 125 -8.19 16.11 0.15
CA PHE A 125 -7.20 16.08 1.23
C PHE A 125 -6.31 17.33 1.26
N ASP A 126 -6.24 18.11 0.18
CA ASP A 126 -5.52 19.40 0.15
C ASP A 126 -6.07 20.41 1.17
N TYR A 127 -7.33 20.25 1.60
CA TYR A 127 -7.95 21.11 2.59
C TYR A 127 -7.72 20.65 4.04
N MET A 128 -7.05 19.51 4.26
CA MET A 128 -6.69 19.09 5.60
C MET A 128 -5.60 19.99 6.16
N ASP A 129 -5.87 20.57 7.33
CA ASP A 129 -4.85 21.22 8.11
C ASP A 129 -3.97 20.17 8.81
N ARG A 130 -3.00 20.64 9.61
CA ARG A 130 -2.11 19.77 10.37
C ARG A 130 -2.87 18.83 11.31
N VAL A 131 -3.99 19.28 11.89
CA VAL A 131 -4.77 18.50 12.86
C VAL A 131 -5.57 17.42 12.12
N GLY A 132 -6.30 17.76 11.07
CA GLY A 132 -7.04 16.83 10.22
C GLY A 132 -6.13 15.76 9.62
N THR A 133 -4.96 16.18 9.12
CA THR A 133 -3.95 15.23 8.60
C THR A 133 -3.48 14.26 9.69
N THR A 134 -3.15 14.78 10.88
CA THR A 134 -2.69 13.94 12.02
C THR A 134 -3.76 12.94 12.45
N LEU A 135 -5.03 13.38 12.51
CA LEU A 135 -6.15 12.51 12.85
C LEU A 135 -6.35 11.41 11.81
N PHE A 136 -6.25 11.73 10.51
CA PHE A 136 -6.37 10.72 9.46
C PHE A 136 -5.20 9.72 9.48
N CYS A 137 -3.97 10.16 9.74
CA CYS A 137 -2.86 9.25 10.01
C CYS A 137 -3.15 8.32 11.21
N GLY A 138 -3.78 8.86 12.27
CA GLY A 138 -4.24 8.09 13.42
C GLY A 138 -5.29 7.04 13.06
N VAL A 139 -6.21 7.37 12.15
CA VAL A 139 -7.22 6.44 11.60
C VAL A 139 -6.54 5.27 10.87
N ILE A 140 -5.57 5.53 10.00
CA ILE A 140 -4.82 4.49 9.28
C ILE A 140 -4.12 3.55 10.27
N LYS A 141 -3.45 4.14 11.27
CA LYS A 141 -2.78 3.37 12.32
C LYS A 141 -3.77 2.50 13.10
N ALA A 142 -4.89 3.07 13.55
CA ALA A 142 -5.91 2.35 14.32
C ALA A 142 -6.53 1.20 13.50
N TYR A 143 -6.76 1.44 12.20
CA TYR A 143 -7.26 0.43 11.27
C TYR A 143 -6.26 -0.71 11.06
N ALA A 144 -4.98 -0.39 10.87
CA ALA A 144 -3.92 -1.39 10.77
C ALA A 144 -3.78 -2.24 12.06
N GLU A 145 -3.77 -1.57 13.22
CA GLU A 145 -3.71 -2.21 14.54
C GLU A 145 -4.96 -3.04 14.87
N GLY A 146 -6.06 -2.90 14.13
CA GLY A 146 -7.31 -3.62 14.38
C GLY A 146 -7.93 -3.29 15.73
N ARG A 147 -7.92 -2.00 16.13
CA ARG A 147 -8.43 -1.57 17.43
C ARG A 147 -9.93 -1.87 17.57
N GLU A 148 -10.27 -2.68 18.59
CA GLU A 148 -11.64 -3.13 18.84
C GLU A 148 -12.64 -1.97 18.99
N GLU A 149 -12.23 -0.86 19.59
CA GLU A 149 -13.06 0.34 19.79
C GLU A 149 -13.63 0.92 18.47
N PHE A 150 -12.92 0.73 17.36
CA PHE A 150 -13.30 1.27 16.05
C PHE A 150 -13.71 0.18 15.06
N ASN A 151 -13.82 -1.08 15.50
CA ASN A 151 -14.04 -2.20 14.59
C ASN A 151 -15.39 -2.07 13.86
N ASP A 152 -16.45 -1.66 14.57
CA ASP A 152 -17.76 -1.42 13.96
C ASP A 152 -17.70 -0.31 12.90
N ASN A 153 -16.96 0.77 13.17
CA ASN A 153 -16.76 1.86 12.23
C ASN A 153 -15.95 1.42 11.00
N PHE A 154 -14.83 0.73 11.19
CA PHE A 154 -13.93 0.37 10.09
C PHE A 154 -14.49 -0.72 9.18
N ASN A 155 -15.38 -1.58 9.69
CA ASN A 155 -16.06 -2.60 8.88
C ASN A 155 -17.41 -2.12 8.30
N ASP A 156 -17.83 -0.88 8.59
CA ASP A 156 -19.03 -0.29 8.01
C ASP A 156 -18.75 0.27 6.61
N PHE A 157 -18.99 -0.57 5.59
CA PHE A 157 -18.90 -0.22 4.17
C PHE A 157 -20.25 0.21 3.57
N SER A 158 -21.20 0.63 4.41
CA SER A 158 -22.46 1.23 3.93
C SER A 158 -22.22 2.57 3.22
N PRO A 159 -23.17 3.06 2.39
CA PRO A 159 -23.04 4.34 1.68
C PRO A 159 -22.76 5.58 2.54
N SER A 160 -23.06 5.52 3.84
CA SER A 160 -22.82 6.57 4.84
C SER A 160 -21.89 6.09 5.97
N GLY A 161 -21.20 4.96 5.75
CA GLY A 161 -20.27 4.39 6.72
C GLY A 161 -19.05 5.28 6.95
N PHE A 162 -18.19 4.85 7.87
CA PHE A 162 -17.03 5.65 8.28
C PHE A 162 -16.11 5.99 7.10
N TRP A 163 -15.74 5.01 6.29
CA TRP A 163 -14.87 5.24 5.13
C TRP A 163 -15.54 6.04 4.01
N ALA A 164 -16.87 5.91 3.87
CA ALA A 164 -17.65 6.63 2.88
C ALA A 164 -17.62 8.15 3.11
N THR A 165 -17.66 8.56 4.38
CA THR A 165 -17.70 9.97 4.81
C THR A 165 -16.32 10.56 5.12
N THR A 166 -15.36 9.72 5.53
CA THR A 166 -13.99 10.16 5.89
C THR A 166 -13.10 10.34 4.65
N LEU A 167 -13.30 9.54 3.59
CA LEU A 167 -12.59 9.74 2.33
C LEU A 167 -13.16 10.98 1.58
N PRO A 168 -12.32 11.75 0.86
CA PRO A 168 -12.75 12.99 0.24
C PRO A 168 -13.70 12.74 -0.93
N LYS A 169 -14.44 13.79 -1.33
CA LYS A 169 -15.30 13.74 -2.53
C LYS A 169 -14.52 13.50 -3.82
N ASN A 170 -13.27 13.99 -3.88
CA ASN A 170 -12.38 13.70 -5.00
C ASN A 170 -12.20 12.18 -5.16
N LYS A 171 -12.80 11.64 -6.22
CA LYS A 171 -12.83 10.20 -6.50
C LYS A 171 -11.43 9.61 -6.69
N ASN A 172 -10.52 10.36 -7.32
CA ASN A 172 -9.15 9.89 -7.55
C ASN A 172 -8.37 9.74 -6.25
N GLU A 173 -8.47 10.73 -5.36
CA GLU A 173 -7.83 10.67 -4.04
C GLU A 173 -8.41 9.55 -3.18
N ALA A 174 -9.73 9.37 -3.21
CA ALA A 174 -10.40 8.30 -2.49
C ALA A 174 -9.99 6.91 -3.00
N LEU A 175 -9.95 6.71 -4.33
CA LEU A 175 -9.47 5.47 -4.95
C LEU A 175 -8.00 5.19 -4.65
N PHE A 176 -7.17 6.24 -4.68
CA PHE A 176 -5.75 6.13 -4.34
C PHE A 176 -5.57 5.65 -2.90
N ILE A 177 -6.26 6.26 -1.92
CA ILE A 177 -6.19 5.82 -0.53
C ILE A 177 -6.76 4.42 -0.34
N ALA A 178 -7.89 4.11 -0.98
CA ALA A 178 -8.46 2.76 -0.93
C ALA A 178 -7.48 1.71 -1.45
N GLN A 179 -6.81 1.96 -2.57
CA GLN A 179 -5.76 1.07 -3.10
C GLN A 179 -4.60 0.95 -2.12
N LEU A 180 -4.17 2.07 -1.55
CA LEU A 180 -3.09 2.11 -0.58
C LEU A 180 -3.39 1.27 0.67
N LEU A 181 -4.63 1.33 1.16
CA LEU A 181 -5.12 0.55 2.30
C LEU A 181 -5.36 -0.93 1.98
N CYS A 182 -5.74 -1.25 0.74
CA CYS A 182 -5.93 -2.62 0.28
C CYS A 182 -4.60 -3.34 0.07
N ASP A 183 -3.66 -2.74 -0.67
CA ASP A 183 -2.40 -3.41 -1.03
C ASP A 183 -1.27 -3.21 0.00
N GLY A 184 -1.47 -2.33 1.00
CA GLY A 184 -0.40 -1.94 1.93
C GLY A 184 0.71 -1.14 1.23
N GLY A 185 0.36 -0.43 0.16
CA GLY A 185 1.30 0.22 -0.75
C GLY A 185 0.86 0.09 -2.19
N ILE A 186 0.71 1.21 -2.90
CA ILE A 186 0.52 1.17 -4.35
C ILE A 186 1.87 0.82 -4.95
N ASN A 187 2.09 -0.43 -5.36
CA ASN A 187 3.32 -0.70 -6.08
C ASN A 187 3.25 -1.67 -7.27
N LYS A 188 3.73 -1.15 -8.41
CA LYS A 188 4.21 -1.88 -9.58
C LYS A 188 5.55 -2.61 -9.31
N TYR A 189 6.28 -2.24 -8.26
CA TYR A 189 7.69 -2.64 -7.99
C TYR A 189 8.01 -3.01 -6.51
N GLY A 190 7.03 -3.41 -5.69
CA GLY A 190 7.23 -3.86 -4.28
C GLY A 190 7.86 -2.85 -3.29
N LEU A 191 7.08 -1.92 -2.72
CA LEU A 191 7.50 -0.87 -1.75
C LEU A 191 6.82 -1.08 -0.40
N SER A 192 6.42 -2.33 -0.13
CA SER A 192 6.13 -2.75 1.23
C SER A 192 7.34 -2.45 2.13
N CYS A 193 7.19 -2.53 3.45
CA CYS A 193 8.33 -2.35 4.37
C CYS A 193 9.55 -3.22 4.01
N ALA A 194 9.36 -4.36 3.33
CA ALA A 194 10.47 -5.16 2.82
C ALA A 194 11.23 -4.47 1.67
N GLY A 195 10.51 -3.80 0.77
CA GLY A 195 11.05 -3.02 -0.33
C GLY A 195 11.65 -1.67 0.08
N LEU A 196 11.14 -1.04 1.15
CA LEU A 196 11.73 0.20 1.68
C LEU A 196 13.07 -0.04 2.39
N THR A 197 13.32 -1.27 2.84
CA THR A 197 14.56 -1.61 3.56
C THR A 197 15.61 -2.16 2.61
N ALA A 198 15.58 -3.45 2.28
CA ALA A 198 16.72 -4.12 1.66
C ALA A 198 17.01 -3.60 0.25
N ASN A 199 15.99 -3.56 -0.60
CA ASN A 199 16.24 -3.16 -1.98
C ASN A 199 16.20 -1.64 -2.22
N LEU A 200 15.59 -0.80 -1.37
CA LEU A 200 15.83 0.65 -1.47
C LEU A 200 17.29 1.02 -1.13
N LEU A 201 17.87 0.36 -0.12
CA LEU A 201 19.29 0.49 0.21
C LEU A 201 20.16 0.00 -0.94
N ALA A 202 19.87 -1.17 -1.52
CA ALA A 202 20.58 -1.67 -2.69
C ALA A 202 20.53 -0.69 -3.88
N ASP A 203 19.34 -0.17 -4.20
CA ASP A 203 19.13 0.75 -5.34
C ASP A 203 19.85 2.11 -5.17
N ASN A 204 20.24 2.48 -3.94
CA ASN A 204 20.90 3.75 -3.64
C ASN A 204 22.33 3.61 -3.09
N LEU A 205 22.84 2.38 -2.93
CA LEU A 205 24.12 2.10 -2.27
C LEU A 205 25.28 2.86 -2.96
N GLY A 206 25.25 2.93 -4.30
CA GLY A 206 26.22 3.67 -5.09
C GLY A 206 26.09 5.19 -5.02
N GLY A 207 24.87 5.71 -4.83
CA GLY A 207 24.62 7.15 -4.67
C GLY A 207 25.05 7.69 -3.30
N TYR A 208 25.06 6.84 -2.27
CA TYR A 208 25.53 7.19 -0.93
C TYR A 208 27.04 6.97 -0.72
N GLY A 209 27.77 6.50 -1.74
CA GLY A 209 29.19 6.16 -1.61
C GLY A 209 29.44 4.96 -0.68
N LEU A 210 28.46 4.06 -0.57
CA LEU A 210 28.48 2.89 0.31
C LEU A 210 28.67 1.56 -0.46
N ARG A 211 29.00 1.62 -1.75
CA ARG A 211 29.33 0.42 -2.56
C ARG A 211 30.73 -0.08 -2.23
N ASP A 212 30.86 -1.39 -2.03
CA ASP A 212 32.13 -2.09 -2.09
C ASP A 212 32.41 -2.55 -3.54
N GLU A 213 33.68 -2.83 -3.88
CA GLU A 213 34.14 -3.24 -5.23
C GLU A 213 33.46 -4.52 -5.79
N GLY A 214 32.60 -5.20 -5.01
CA GLY A 214 31.84 -6.38 -5.42
C GLY A 214 30.37 -6.13 -5.80
N ASP A 215 29.86 -4.91 -5.65
CA ASP A 215 28.44 -4.57 -5.87
C ASP A 215 28.10 -4.21 -7.34
N GLU A 216 29.05 -4.34 -8.26
CA GLU A 216 28.89 -3.99 -9.69
C GLU A 216 27.92 -4.88 -10.48
N ASP A 217 27.54 -6.04 -9.94
CA ASP A 217 26.63 -6.98 -10.60
C ASP A 217 25.14 -6.72 -10.31
N LEU A 218 24.80 -5.78 -9.42
CA LEU A 218 23.41 -5.38 -9.16
C LEU A 218 22.80 -4.56 -10.31
N ASP A 219 23.59 -3.71 -10.97
CA ASP A 219 23.13 -2.87 -12.09
C ASP A 219 22.85 -3.71 -13.37
N LYS A 220 23.57 -4.84 -13.54
CA LYS A 220 23.38 -5.75 -14.69
C LYS A 220 22.03 -6.46 -14.68
N ALA A 221 21.49 -6.77 -13.50
CA ALA A 221 20.20 -7.44 -13.39
C ALA A 221 19.02 -6.55 -13.84
N GLU A 222 19.14 -5.22 -13.70
CA GLU A 222 18.15 -4.27 -14.24
C GLU A 222 18.35 -4.02 -15.74
N THR A 223 19.60 -3.91 -16.22
CA THR A 223 19.86 -3.69 -17.66
C THR A 223 19.56 -4.92 -18.52
N GLU A 224 19.72 -6.14 -18.01
CA GLU A 224 19.31 -7.35 -18.72
C GLU A 224 17.78 -7.52 -18.78
N ALA A 225 17.03 -6.96 -17.82
CA ALA A 225 15.58 -6.92 -17.88
C ALA A 225 15.05 -5.87 -18.88
N GLU A 226 15.73 -4.73 -19.04
CA GLU A 226 15.37 -3.72 -20.05
C GLU A 226 15.72 -4.14 -21.49
N ASN A 227 16.78 -4.91 -21.71
CA ASN A 227 17.21 -5.32 -23.05
C ASN A 227 16.42 -6.49 -23.65
N LEU A 228 15.53 -7.14 -22.87
CA LEU A 228 14.61 -8.17 -23.37
C LEU A 228 13.29 -7.61 -23.92
N GLU A 229 13.07 -6.29 -23.84
CA GLU A 229 11.86 -5.61 -24.32
C GLU A 229 11.99 -4.94 -25.72
N ASN A 230 13.08 -5.18 -26.47
CA ASN A 230 13.23 -4.71 -27.86
C ASN A 230 12.97 -5.79 -28.91
#